data_AF-A0A9E2DD43-F1
#
_entry.id   AF-A0A9E2DD43-F1
#
_cell.length_a   1.000
_cell.length_b   1.000
_cell.length_c   1.000
_cell.angle_alpha   90.00
_cell.angle_beta   90.00
_cell.angle_gamma   90.00
#
_symmetry.space_group_name_H-M   'P 1'
#
loop_
_entity.id
_entity.type
_entity.pdbx_description
1 polymer ?
#
loop_
_entity_poly.entity_id
_entity_poly.type
_entity_poly.pdbx_seq_one_letter_code
_entity_poly.pdbx_strand_id
1 'polypeptide(L)' 'MTLKPLNTINPLAPDVLACPYAFNQQLREQAPVYHCPITDIYFVSDYDNVVDIAKNEKRFSNE' A
#
# COMPACT_ATOMS: atom_id res chain seq x y z
N MET A 1 -12.44 -14.44 10.05
CA MET A 1 -11.13 -14.72 9.42
C MET A 1 -10.11 -13.84 10.12
N THR A 2 -9.05 -14.41 10.68
CA THR A 2 -8.01 -13.63 11.37
C THR A 2 -7.13 -12.95 10.32
N LEU A 3 -7.07 -11.62 10.31
CA LEU A 3 -6.21 -10.88 9.40
C LEU A 3 -4.73 -11.14 9.74
N LYS A 4 -3.91 -11.40 8.73
CA LYS A 4 -2.45 -11.52 8.92
C LYS A 4 -1.87 -10.12 9.22
N PRO A 5 -0.79 -10.02 10.01
CA PRO A 5 -0.09 -8.74 10.21
C PRO A 5 0.53 -8.22 8.90
N LEU A 6 0.45 -6.91 8.64
CA LEU A 6 0.91 -6.28 7.40
C LEU A 6 2.39 -6.59 7.07
N ASN A 7 3.26 -6.66 8.09
CA ASN A 7 4.69 -6.94 7.92
C ASN A 7 5.03 -8.38 7.51
N THR A 8 4.03 -9.26 7.47
CA THR A 8 4.18 -10.66 7.02
C THR A 8 3.60 -10.94 5.65
N ILE A 9 2.90 -9.96 5.05
CA ILE A 9 2.22 -10.11 3.76
C ILE A 9 3.12 -9.53 2.67
N ASN A 10 3.51 -10.35 1.68
CA ASN A 10 4.14 -9.84 0.47
C ASN A 10 3.05 -9.24 -0.46
N PRO A 11 3.00 -7.91 -0.67
CA PRO A 11 1.96 -7.25 -1.46
C PRO A 11 1.98 -7.67 -2.94
N LEU A 12 3.13 -8.15 -3.42
CA LEU A 12 3.35 -8.52 -4.82
C LEU A 12 3.24 -10.03 -5.05
N ALA A 13 2.81 -10.80 -4.03
CA ALA A 13 2.56 -12.22 -4.20
C ALA A 13 1.35 -12.45 -5.12
N PRO A 14 1.37 -13.45 -6.02
CA PRO A 14 0.31 -13.66 -7.00
C PRO A 14 -1.08 -13.86 -6.39
N ASP A 15 -1.18 -14.51 -5.22
CA ASP A 15 -2.42 -14.73 -4.49
C ASP A 15 -2.99 -13.43 -3.91
N VAL A 16 -2.13 -12.53 -3.42
CA VAL A 16 -2.52 -11.21 -2.93
C VAL A 16 -2.97 -10.33 -4.09
N LEU A 17 -2.25 -10.34 -5.21
CA LEU A 17 -2.60 -9.57 -6.41
C LEU A 17 -3.90 -10.06 -7.06
N ALA A 18 -4.21 -11.35 -6.97
CA ALA A 18 -5.47 -11.90 -7.48
C ALA A 18 -6.71 -11.40 -6.72
N CYS A 19 -6.57 -11.10 -5.42
CA CYS A 19 -7.65 -10.55 -4.61
C CYS A 19 -7.13 -9.56 -3.55
N PRO A 20 -6.78 -8.31 -3.95
CA PRO A 20 -6.06 -7.38 -3.08
C PRO A 20 -6.96 -6.61 -2.11
N TYR A 21 -8.30 -6.74 -2.22
CA TYR A 21 -9.24 -5.90 -1.49
C TYR A 21 -9.07 -5.95 0.03
N ALA A 22 -8.84 -7.15 0.59
CA ALA A 22 -8.65 -7.31 2.04
C ALA A 22 -7.35 -6.63 2.51
N PHE A 23 -6.26 -6.80 1.76
CA PHE A 23 -4.99 -6.15 2.07
C PHE A 23 -5.08 -4.63 1.93
N ASN A 24 -5.70 -4.13 0.85
CA ASN A 24 -5.89 -2.70 0.62
C ASN A 24 -6.80 -2.06 1.69
N GLN A 25 -7.82 -2.77 2.17
CA GLN A 25 -8.64 -2.33 3.29
C GLN A 25 -7.81 -2.22 4.57
N GLN A 26 -7.00 -3.25 4.86
CA GLN A 26 -6.13 -3.26 6.03
C GLN A 26 -5.14 -2.08 6.02
N LEU A 27 -4.54 -1.77 4.86
CA LEU A 27 -3.67 -0.59 4.71
C LEU A 27 -4.42 0.70 5.06
N ARG A 28 -5.60 0.94 4.47
CA ARG A 28 -6.37 2.16 4.73
C ARG A 28 -6.75 2.34 6.20
N GLU A 29 -7.10 1.25 6.88
CA GLU A 29 -7.58 1.29 8.26
C GLU A 29 -6.43 1.38 9.28
N GLN A 30 -5.27 0.77 8.99
CA GLN A 30 -4.20 0.58 10.00
C GLN A 30 -2.95 1.40 9.71
N ALA A 31 -2.59 1.58 8.44
CA ALA A 31 -1.33 2.20 8.01
C ALA A 31 -1.49 2.82 6.61
N PRO A 32 -2.19 3.96 6.48
CA PRO A 32 -2.51 4.56 5.19
C PRO A 32 -1.27 4.92 4.36
N VAL A 33 -0.16 5.23 5.05
CA VAL A 33 1.21 5.29 4.52
C VAL A 33 2.02 4.18 5.18
N TYR A 34 2.39 3.15 4.42
CA TYR A 34 3.02 1.94 4.92
C TYR A 34 4.36 1.67 4.24
N HIS A 35 5.44 1.63 5.02
CA HIS A 35 6.73 1.13 4.56
C HIS A 35 6.74 -0.41 4.64
N CYS A 36 6.72 -1.07 3.49
CA CYS A 36 6.70 -2.53 3.44
C CYS A 36 8.12 -3.10 3.66
N PRO A 37 8.36 -3.89 4.71
CA PRO A 37 9.70 -4.43 4.99
C PRO A 37 10.14 -5.53 4.01
N ILE A 38 9.22 -6.07 3.21
CA ILE A 38 9.51 -7.15 2.25
C ILE A 38 9.99 -6.58 0.91
N THR A 39 9.40 -5.45 0.47
CA THR A 39 9.71 -4.83 -0.83
C THR A 39 10.53 -3.55 -0.70
N ASP A 40 10.65 -2.99 0.50
CA ASP A 40 11.26 -1.68 0.81
C ASP A 40 10.55 -0.49 0.16
N ILE A 41 9.30 -0.68 -0.29
CA ILE A 41 8.48 0.34 -0.96
C ILE A 41 7.48 0.94 0.02
N TYR A 42 7.19 2.24 -0.13
CA TYR A 42 6.08 2.90 0.52
C TYR A 42 4.77 2.70 -0.26
N PHE A 43 3.76 2.14 0.41
CA PHE A 43 2.40 2.04 -0.09
C PHE A 43 1.55 3.17 0.48
N VAL A 44 0.83 3.87 -0.39
CA VAL A 44 -0.13 4.92 -0.01
C VAL A 44 -1.51 4.47 -0.44
N SER A 45 -2.47 4.48 0.48
CA SER A 45 -3.75 3.78 0.30
C SER A 45 -5.01 4.59 0.55
N ASP A 46 -4.93 5.72 1.26
CA ASP A 46 -6.04 6.65 1.41
C ASP A 46 -6.14 7.61 0.21
N TYR A 47 -7.36 8.07 -0.05
CA TYR A 47 -7.66 8.87 -1.24
C TYR A 47 -6.92 10.20 -1.25
N ASP A 48 -6.91 10.92 -0.12
CA ASP A 48 -6.38 12.28 -0.05
C ASP A 48 -4.86 12.29 -0.34
N ASN A 49 -4.11 11.36 0.28
CA ASN A 49 -2.67 11.24 0.03
C ASN A 49 -2.37 10.78 -1.40
N VAL A 50 -3.12 9.81 -1.94
CA VAL A 50 -2.92 9.36 -3.33
C VAL A 50 -3.10 10.51 -4.31
N VAL A 51 -4.16 11.32 -4.13
CA VAL A 51 -4.44 12.47 -5.01
C VAL A 51 -3.38 13.55 -4.89
N ASP A 52 -2.94 13.88 -3.67
CA ASP A 52 -1.89 14.89 -3.45
C ASP A 52 -0.56 14.46 -4.09
N ILE A 53 -0.12 13.22 -3.85
CA ILE A 53 1.11 12.66 -4.41
C ILE A 53 1.06 12.65 -5.94
N ALA A 54 -0.03 12.18 -6.52
CA ALA A 54 -0.19 12.10 -7.97
C ALA A 54 -0.19 13.47 -8.66
N LYS A 55 -0.53 14.54 -7.94
CA LYS A 55 -0.52 15.94 -8.44
C LYS A 55 0.77 16.69 -8.14
N ASN A 56 1.74 16.06 -7.48
CA ASN A 56 2.98 16.71 -7.03
C ASN A 56 4.20 16.06 -7.68
N GLU A 57 4.27 16.15 -9.00
CA GLU A 57 5.34 15.53 -9.81
C GLU A 57 6.73 16.09 -9.50
N LYS A 58 6.80 17.33 -8.99
CA LYS A 58 8.06 17.96 -8.56
C LYS A 58 8.67 17.25 -7.35
N ARG A 59 7.84 16.69 -6.47
CA ARG A 59 8.29 15.94 -5.29
C ARG A 59 8.36 14.44 -5.58
N PHE A 60 7.43 13.92 -6.38
CA PHE A 60 7.29 12.50 -6.72
C PHE A 60 7.47 12.32 -8.23
N SER A 61 8.70 12.01 -8.66
CA SER A 61 9.10 11.83 -10.06
C SER A 61 8.38 10.66 -10.74
N ASN A 62 8.17 10.79 -12.05
CA ASN A 62 7.76 9.69 -12.94
C ASN A 62 8.93 9.16 -13.81
N GLU A 63 10.08 9.83 -13.76
CA GLU A 63 11.35 9.44 -14.42
C GLU A 63 12.19 8.54 -13.50
#